data_AF-A0A428UW24-F1
#
_entry.id   AF-A0A428UW24-F1
#
_cell.length_a   1.000
_cell.length_b   1.000
_cell.length_c   1.000
_cell.angle_alpha   90.00
_cell.angle_beta   90.00
_cell.angle_gamma   90.00
#
_symmetry.space_group_name_H-M   'P 1'
#
loop_
_entity.id
_entity.type
_entity.pdbx_description
1 polymer ?
#
loop_
_entity_poly.entity_id
_entity_poly.type
_entity_poly.pdbx_seq_one_letter_code
_entity_poly.pdbx_strand_id
1 'polypeptide(L)'
;MTTRDNLRRHLEGGIDLGNLPKTFQDAIKIARELKVRYLWIDALCIIQNEDDHEDWKRECGNMASIYRNSYLTVAATWANSATGGCFITPDPGVVTGPIMMRKVSHFPFIPTLENLEDFPILTRAWTYQERLLAPRVIYFGHQEILWDCLERHTCECGGATIPEQGVARRGFHGQTAVNDSAAGPIWIGASDGA
;
A
#
# COMPACT_ATOMS: atom_id res chain seq x y z
N MET A 1 -1.86 15.91 7.30
CA MET A 1 -3.22 15.36 7.26
C MET A 1 -4.23 16.47 6.96
N THR A 2 -5.41 16.13 6.45
CA THR A 2 -6.49 17.08 6.15
C THR A 2 -7.43 17.25 7.34
N THR A 3 -7.70 18.49 7.71
CA THR A 3 -8.69 18.90 8.73
C THR A 3 -9.61 19.95 8.11
N ARG A 4 -10.74 20.26 8.75
CA ARG A 4 -11.66 21.31 8.27
C ARG A 4 -10.95 22.65 8.08
N ASP A 5 -10.02 22.98 8.96
CA ASP A 5 -9.28 24.26 8.93
C ASP A 5 -8.36 24.39 7.71
N ASN A 6 -7.80 23.29 7.23
CA ASN A 6 -6.85 23.29 6.11
C ASN A 6 -7.47 22.79 4.79
N LEU A 7 -8.69 22.22 4.81
CA LEU A 7 -9.38 21.66 3.65
C LEU A 7 -9.46 22.65 2.49
N ARG A 8 -9.94 23.87 2.76
CA ARG A 8 -10.08 24.90 1.70
C ARG A 8 -8.75 25.23 1.04
N ARG A 9 -7.69 25.34 1.84
CA ARG A 9 -6.33 25.59 1.35
C ARG A 9 -5.84 24.45 0.47
N HIS A 10 -6.07 23.20 0.88
CA HIS A 10 -5.69 22.02 0.09
C HIS A 10 -6.41 21.96 -1.26
N LEU A 11 -7.71 22.30 -1.29
CA LEU A 11 -8.52 22.26 -2.53
C LEU A 11 -8.16 23.38 -3.51
N GLU A 12 -7.94 24.60 -3.03
CA GLU A 12 -7.69 25.77 -3.88
C GLU A 12 -6.21 25.95 -4.23
N GLY A 13 -5.32 25.77 -3.25
CA GLY A 13 -3.88 26.04 -3.38
C GLY A 13 -3.01 24.79 -3.57
N GLY A 14 -3.61 23.61 -3.50
CA GLY A 14 -2.87 22.34 -3.50
C GLY A 14 -2.16 22.07 -2.17
N ILE A 15 -1.37 21.00 -2.16
CA ILE A 15 -0.60 20.55 -0.99
C ILE A 15 0.87 20.61 -1.34
N ASP A 16 1.66 21.27 -0.50
CA ASP A 16 3.11 21.30 -0.65
C ASP A 16 3.70 19.92 -0.34
N LEU A 17 4.40 19.36 -1.32
CA LEU A 17 5.04 18.05 -1.23
C LEU A 17 6.09 17.99 -0.12
N GLY A 18 6.78 19.09 0.17
CA GLY A 18 7.82 19.14 1.20
C GLY A 18 7.27 18.93 2.62
N ASN A 19 5.99 19.26 2.83
CA ASN A 19 5.32 19.13 4.13
C ASN A 19 4.64 17.77 4.33
N LEU A 20 4.69 16.89 3.33
CA LEU A 20 4.09 15.56 3.42
C LEU A 20 5.10 14.54 3.99
N PRO A 21 4.62 13.53 4.74
CA PRO A 21 5.44 12.38 5.11
C PRO A 21 6.11 11.72 3.91
N LYS A 22 7.28 11.14 4.13
CA LYS A 22 8.13 10.56 3.08
C LYS A 22 7.40 9.51 2.24
N THR A 23 6.59 8.64 2.86
CA THR A 23 5.80 7.65 2.14
C THR A 23 4.79 8.30 1.20
N PHE A 24 4.19 9.44 1.57
CA PHE A 24 3.25 10.15 0.70
C PHE A 24 3.98 10.83 -0.46
N GLN A 25 5.16 11.38 -0.20
CA GLN A 25 6.00 11.95 -1.27
C GLN A 25 6.41 10.89 -2.29
N ASP A 26 6.89 9.75 -1.81
CA ASP A 26 7.25 8.62 -2.67
C ASP A 26 6.02 8.10 -3.39
N ALA A 27 4.85 8.14 -2.75
CA ALA A 27 3.61 7.75 -3.38
C ALA A 27 3.23 8.59 -4.59
N ILE A 28 3.35 9.91 -4.42
CA ILE A 28 3.09 10.88 -5.49
C ILE A 28 4.10 10.69 -6.63
N LYS A 29 5.37 10.38 -6.32
CA LYS A 29 6.38 10.07 -7.35
C LYS A 29 5.99 8.82 -8.15
N ILE A 30 5.65 7.72 -7.46
CA ILE A 30 5.23 6.47 -8.10
C ILE A 30 4.02 6.71 -9.00
N ALA A 31 2.98 7.41 -8.51
CA ALA A 31 1.80 7.72 -9.29
C ALA A 31 2.13 8.54 -10.56
N ARG A 32 3.02 9.52 -10.45
CA ARG A 32 3.47 10.34 -11.60
C ARG A 32 4.24 9.53 -12.63
N GLU A 33 5.17 8.68 -12.20
CA GLU A 33 5.93 7.79 -13.10
C GLU A 33 5.02 6.79 -13.82
N LEU A 34 4.02 6.27 -13.11
CA LEU A 34 2.99 5.39 -13.68
C LEU A 34 1.93 6.15 -14.50
N LYS A 35 2.04 7.47 -14.62
CA LYS A 35 1.12 8.36 -15.37
C LYS A 35 -0.32 8.28 -14.88
N VAL A 36 -0.51 8.14 -13.57
CA VAL A 36 -1.85 8.12 -12.98
C VAL A 36 -2.16 9.40 -12.23
N ARG A 37 -3.35 9.92 -12.57
CA ARG A 37 -3.77 11.28 -12.24
C ARG A 37 -4.24 11.45 -10.80
N TYR A 38 -4.91 10.45 -10.24
CA TYR A 38 -5.44 10.56 -8.89
C TYR A 38 -4.73 9.59 -7.97
N LEU A 39 -4.51 10.07 -6.76
CA LEU A 39 -3.95 9.36 -5.64
C LEU A 39 -4.86 9.65 -4.45
N TRP A 40 -5.14 8.64 -3.66
CA TRP A 40 -5.84 8.81 -2.40
C TRP A 40 -5.04 8.17 -1.29
N ILE A 41 -5.05 8.88 -0.18
CA ILE A 41 -4.38 8.57 1.07
C ILE A 41 -5.40 9.00 2.12
N ASP A 42 -5.79 8.09 3.02
CA ASP A 42 -6.79 8.32 4.07
C ASP A 42 -6.53 9.61 4.87
N ALA A 43 -5.28 9.85 5.25
CA ALA A 43 -4.86 11.05 5.96
C ALA A 43 -5.02 12.35 5.17
N LEU A 44 -5.17 12.30 3.84
CA LEU A 44 -5.36 13.48 2.96
C LEU A 44 -6.79 13.61 2.43
N CYS A 45 -7.47 12.48 2.19
CA CYS A 45 -8.77 12.45 1.54
C CYS A 45 -9.95 12.35 2.51
N ILE A 46 -9.69 12.03 3.79
CA ILE A 46 -10.67 12.02 4.87
C ILE A 46 -10.32 13.17 5.81
N ILE A 47 -11.34 13.88 6.29
CA ILE A 47 -11.19 14.93 7.30
C ILE A 47 -10.94 14.28 8.66
N GLN A 48 -9.76 14.56 9.25
CA GLN A 48 -9.23 13.93 10.46
C GLN A 48 -9.49 14.75 11.75
N ASN A 49 -10.62 15.45 11.83
CA ASN A 49 -10.96 16.22 13.03
C ASN A 49 -11.25 15.28 14.22
N GLU A 50 -10.55 15.46 15.35
CA GLU A 50 -10.71 14.64 16.56
C GLU A 50 -12.08 14.81 17.24
N ASP A 51 -12.69 15.98 17.06
CA ASP A 51 -13.96 16.37 17.65
C ASP A 51 -15.17 16.01 16.77
N ASP A 52 -14.94 15.70 15.49
CA ASP A 52 -16.00 15.43 14.50
C ASP A 52 -15.56 14.39 13.47
N HIS A 53 -15.94 13.14 13.74
CA HIS A 53 -15.65 11.98 12.89
C HIS A 53 -16.74 11.69 11.84
N GLU A 54 -17.64 12.62 11.52
CA GLU A 54 -18.72 12.37 10.55
C GLU A 54 -18.17 12.01 9.16
N ASP A 55 -17.06 12.64 8.76
CA ASP A 55 -16.39 12.34 7.50
C ASP A 55 -15.81 10.93 7.50
N TRP A 56 -15.11 10.57 8.58
CA TRP A 56 -14.57 9.24 8.78
C TRP A 56 -15.66 8.16 8.74
N LYS A 57 -16.80 8.36 9.42
CA LYS A 57 -17.93 7.41 9.42
C LYS A 57 -18.50 7.18 8.01
N ARG A 58 -18.53 8.23 7.19
CA ARG A 58 -19.00 8.14 5.81
C ARG A 58 -17.99 7.40 4.94
N GLU A 59 -16.71 7.76 5.04
CA GLU A 59 -15.66 7.20 4.20
C GLU A 59 -15.27 5.77 4.60
N CYS A 60 -15.38 5.40 5.89
CA CYS A 60 -15.08 4.03 6.34
C CYS A 60 -16.00 3.00 5.69
N GLY A 61 -17.26 3.35 5.41
CA GLY A 61 -18.19 2.49 4.66
C GLY A 61 -17.80 2.33 3.19
N ASN A 62 -17.11 3.31 2.62
CA ASN A 62 -16.65 3.31 1.24
C ASN A 62 -15.27 2.68 1.05
N MET A 63 -14.47 2.53 2.11
CA MET A 63 -13.08 2.02 2.05
C MET A 63 -12.97 0.69 1.29
N ALA A 64 -13.92 -0.23 1.50
CA ALA A 64 -13.91 -1.50 0.79
C ALA A 64 -14.06 -1.32 -0.74
N SER A 65 -14.98 -0.47 -1.17
CA SER A 65 -15.20 -0.15 -2.59
C SER A 65 -13.99 0.59 -3.19
N ILE A 66 -13.42 1.50 -2.42
CA ILE A 66 -12.22 2.26 -2.75
C ILE A 66 -11.06 1.31 -3.08
N TYR A 67 -10.72 0.37 -2.18
CA TYR A 67 -9.64 -0.57 -2.43
C TYR A 67 -9.95 -1.49 -3.59
N ARG A 68 -11.19 -1.97 -3.68
CA ARG A 68 -11.62 -2.88 -4.74
C ARG A 68 -11.50 -2.31 -6.15
N ASN A 69 -11.76 -1.02 -6.30
CA ASN A 69 -11.74 -0.34 -7.60
C ASN A 69 -10.43 0.42 -7.86
N SER A 70 -9.42 0.20 -7.02
CA SER A 70 -8.07 0.75 -7.23
C SER A 70 -7.39 0.15 -8.46
N TYR A 71 -6.64 0.96 -9.21
CA TYR A 71 -5.78 0.45 -10.29
C TYR A 71 -4.60 -0.36 -9.76
N LEU A 72 -4.01 0.14 -8.68
CA LEU A 72 -2.85 -0.41 -7.98
C LEU A 72 -2.92 0.10 -6.56
N THR A 73 -2.61 -0.72 -5.56
CA THR A 73 -2.29 -0.28 -4.20
C THR A 73 -0.80 -0.41 -4.00
N VAL A 74 -0.16 0.60 -3.43
CA VAL A 74 1.25 0.54 -3.06
C VAL A 74 1.37 0.51 -1.55
N ALA A 75 2.16 -0.39 -1.02
CA ALA A 75 2.34 -0.56 0.41
C ALA A 75 3.82 -0.46 0.76
N ALA A 76 4.19 0.50 1.61
CA ALA A 76 5.53 0.58 2.20
C ALA A 76 5.60 -0.38 3.40
N THR A 77 5.68 -1.68 3.14
CA THR A 77 5.48 -2.71 4.17
C THR A 77 6.57 -2.76 5.22
N TRP A 78 7.78 -2.28 4.90
CA TRP A 78 8.88 -2.20 5.86
C TRP A 78 8.77 -1.00 6.81
N ALA A 79 7.97 0.01 6.46
CA ALA A 79 7.90 1.25 7.20
C ALA A 79 6.94 1.11 8.39
N ASN A 80 7.40 1.51 9.59
CA ASN A 80 6.57 1.54 10.80
C ASN A 80 5.62 2.76 10.87
N SER A 81 5.78 3.74 9.98
CA SER A 81 4.93 4.94 9.87
C SER A 81 5.08 5.56 8.46
N ALA A 82 4.25 6.54 8.12
CA ALA A 82 4.38 7.25 6.83
C ALA A 82 5.67 8.07 6.67
N THR A 83 6.54 8.13 7.68
CA THR A 83 7.85 8.78 7.56
C THR A 83 8.93 7.85 6.99
N GLY A 84 8.67 6.53 6.89
CA GLY A 84 9.67 5.58 6.40
C GLY A 84 9.96 5.72 4.90
N GLY A 85 8.94 5.87 4.06
CA GLY A 85 9.10 5.92 2.60
C GLY A 85 8.90 4.59 1.89
N CYS A 86 8.78 4.64 0.57
CA CYS A 86 8.74 3.44 -0.28
C CYS A 86 10.13 3.06 -0.76
N PHE A 87 11.01 4.04 -0.99
CA PHE A 87 12.34 3.78 -1.54
C PHE A 87 13.37 3.70 -0.43
N ILE A 88 14.00 2.53 -0.33
CA ILE A 88 15.13 2.29 0.55
C ILE A 88 16.31 1.77 -0.23
N THR A 89 17.49 1.98 0.33
CA THR A 89 18.69 1.28 -0.12
C THR A 89 18.72 -0.07 0.59
N PRO A 90 18.60 -1.19 -0.14
CA PRO A 90 18.65 -2.50 0.49
C PRO A 90 20.01 -2.74 1.15
N ASP A 91 20.03 -3.56 2.19
CA ASP A 91 21.28 -4.09 2.74
C ASP A 91 22.11 -4.72 1.60
N PRO A 92 23.38 -4.30 1.38
CA PRO A 92 24.25 -4.89 0.37
C PRO A 92 24.50 -6.39 0.60
N GLY A 93 24.20 -6.91 1.80
CA GLY A 93 24.41 -8.30 2.16
C GLY A 93 25.86 -8.61 2.47
N VAL A 94 26.21 -9.90 2.43
CA VAL A 94 27.55 -10.40 2.72
C VAL A 94 28.24 -10.82 1.43
N VAL A 95 29.45 -10.31 1.21
CA VAL A 95 30.30 -10.72 0.09
C VAL A 95 31.38 -11.66 0.60
N THR A 96 31.39 -12.90 0.11
CA THR A 96 32.38 -13.92 0.44
C THR A 96 33.02 -14.44 -0.84
N GLY A 97 34.19 -13.89 -1.20
CA GLY A 97 34.87 -14.22 -2.45
C GLY A 97 34.08 -13.74 -3.67
N PRO A 98 33.85 -14.57 -4.71
CA PRO A 98 33.06 -14.18 -5.89
C PRO A 98 31.54 -14.21 -5.64
N ILE A 99 31.10 -14.58 -4.42
CA ILE A 99 29.69 -14.79 -4.10
C ILE A 99 29.20 -13.62 -3.24
N MET A 100 28.11 -12.99 -3.68
CA MET A 100 27.31 -12.07 -2.87
C MET A 100 26.05 -12.81 -2.39
N MET A 101 25.81 -12.80 -1.09
CA MET A 101 24.63 -13.38 -0.46
C MET A 101 23.88 -12.31 0.29
N ARG A 102 22.56 -12.25 0.10
CA ARG A 102 21.67 -11.34 0.82
C ARG A 102 20.50 -12.15 1.34
N LYS A 103 20.16 -12.01 2.63
CA LYS A 103 18.89 -12.51 3.13
C LYS A 103 17.78 -11.73 2.41
N VAL A 104 16.76 -12.42 1.92
CA VAL A 104 15.60 -11.79 1.31
C VAL A 104 14.37 -12.35 2.01
N SER A 105 13.65 -11.51 2.74
CA SER A 105 12.39 -11.90 3.36
C SER A 105 11.26 -11.79 2.33
N HIS A 106 10.72 -12.93 1.91
CA HIS A 106 9.55 -12.96 1.05
C HIS A 106 8.29 -12.67 1.85
N PHE A 107 7.40 -11.86 1.29
CA PHE A 107 6.10 -11.58 1.88
C PHE A 107 5.28 -12.88 1.93
N PRO A 108 4.90 -13.37 3.11
CA PRO A 108 4.27 -14.67 3.19
C PRO A 108 2.82 -14.58 2.66
N PHE A 109 2.44 -15.56 1.84
CA PHE A 109 1.08 -15.67 1.30
C PHE A 109 0.03 -15.66 2.41
N ILE A 110 0.38 -16.20 3.59
CA ILE A 110 -0.36 -16.08 4.85
C ILE A 110 0.58 -15.41 5.85
N PRO A 111 0.23 -14.25 6.45
CA PRO A 111 1.03 -13.68 7.53
C PRO A 111 1.13 -14.69 8.67
N THR A 112 2.26 -15.37 8.79
CA THR A 112 2.62 -16.14 9.98
C THR A 112 3.23 -15.16 11.00
N LEU A 113 3.06 -15.46 12.29
CA LEU A 113 3.60 -14.63 13.38
C LEU A 113 5.12 -14.40 13.26
N GLU A 114 5.82 -15.29 12.55
CA GLU A 114 7.28 -15.25 12.33
C GLU A 114 7.73 -14.12 11.37
N ASN A 115 6.82 -13.49 10.62
CA ASN A 115 7.16 -12.50 9.58
C ASN A 115 6.74 -11.07 9.94
N LEU A 116 6.22 -10.83 11.15
CA LEU A 116 5.69 -9.52 11.55
C LEU A 116 6.78 -8.45 11.72
N GLU A 117 8.01 -8.84 12.06
CA GLU A 117 9.14 -7.91 12.18
C GLU A 117 9.56 -7.33 10.81
N ASP A 118 9.48 -8.15 9.75
CA ASP A 118 9.84 -7.73 8.38
C ASP A 118 8.71 -6.96 7.69
N PHE A 119 7.46 -7.14 8.15
CA PHE A 119 6.25 -6.54 7.59
C PHE A 119 5.34 -5.94 8.66
N PRO A 120 5.81 -4.92 9.40
CA PRO A 120 5.11 -4.32 10.54
C PRO A 120 3.69 -3.84 10.21
N ILE A 121 3.44 -3.39 8.98
CA ILE A 121 2.12 -2.93 8.55
C ILE A 121 1.03 -4.02 8.66
N LEU A 122 1.41 -5.30 8.63
CA LEU A 122 0.45 -6.42 8.76
C LEU A 122 -0.13 -6.58 10.16
N THR A 123 0.45 -5.92 11.17
CA THR A 123 -0.13 -5.87 12.52
C THR A 123 -1.40 -5.03 12.58
N ARG A 124 -1.69 -4.24 11.54
CA ARG A 124 -2.84 -3.35 11.49
C ARG A 124 -4.03 -4.01 10.81
N ALA A 125 -5.16 -4.03 11.52
CA ALA A 125 -6.39 -4.69 11.04
C ALA A 125 -6.86 -4.17 9.66
N TRP A 126 -6.69 -2.87 9.39
CA TRP A 126 -7.08 -2.22 8.13
C TRP A 126 -6.27 -2.71 6.92
N THR A 127 -5.01 -3.07 7.14
CA THR A 127 -4.12 -3.59 6.10
C THR A 127 -4.61 -4.93 5.53
N TYR A 128 -5.43 -5.66 6.28
CA TYR A 128 -6.09 -6.86 5.77
C TYR A 128 -7.12 -6.54 4.68
N GLN A 129 -7.93 -5.49 4.86
CA GLN A 129 -8.89 -5.04 3.84
C GLN A 129 -8.19 -4.48 2.60
N GLU A 130 -7.18 -3.63 2.82
CA GLU A 130 -6.30 -3.08 1.78
C GLU A 130 -5.72 -4.18 0.89
N ARG A 131 -5.13 -5.19 1.54
CA ARG A 131 -4.52 -6.32 0.86
C ARG A 131 -5.58 -7.17 0.17
N LEU A 132 -6.66 -7.57 0.84
CA LEU A 132 -7.59 -8.52 0.25
C LEU A 132 -8.32 -7.96 -0.95
N LEU A 133 -8.75 -6.70 -0.91
CA LEU A 133 -9.67 -6.13 -1.89
C LEU A 133 -8.98 -5.51 -3.10
N ALA A 134 -7.71 -5.07 -3.00
CA ALA A 134 -7.05 -4.36 -4.10
C ALA A 134 -6.63 -5.27 -5.25
N PRO A 135 -7.09 -5.11 -6.50
CA PRO A 135 -6.82 -6.07 -7.58
C PRO A 135 -5.34 -6.23 -7.92
N ARG A 136 -4.52 -5.22 -7.59
CA ARG A 136 -3.06 -5.21 -7.76
C ARG A 136 -2.44 -4.50 -6.56
N VAL A 137 -1.38 -5.07 -6.02
CA VAL A 137 -0.61 -4.50 -4.92
C VAL A 137 0.88 -4.59 -5.24
N ILE A 138 1.60 -3.49 -5.06
CA ILE A 138 3.06 -3.49 -5.06
C ILE A 138 3.54 -3.21 -3.64
N TYR A 139 4.32 -4.13 -3.11
CA TYR A 139 4.88 -4.04 -1.78
C TYR A 139 6.32 -3.58 -1.89
N PHE A 140 6.63 -2.46 -1.26
CA PHE A 140 7.99 -2.03 -1.00
C PHE A 140 8.41 -2.63 0.33
N GLY A 141 9.13 -3.74 0.29
CA GLY A 141 9.72 -4.40 1.45
C GLY A 141 11.08 -3.85 1.81
N HIS A 142 11.72 -4.41 2.86
CA HIS A 142 13.02 -3.93 3.34
C HIS A 142 14.19 -4.29 2.40
N GLN A 143 14.03 -5.32 1.57
CA GLN A 143 15.11 -5.87 0.75
C GLN A 143 14.76 -5.99 -0.72
N GLU A 144 13.48 -6.03 -1.04
CA GLU A 144 12.98 -6.17 -2.40
C GLU A 144 11.59 -5.58 -2.57
N ILE A 145 11.23 -5.37 -3.83
CA ILE A 145 9.87 -5.08 -4.25
C ILE A 145 9.14 -6.39 -4.57
N LEU A 146 7.87 -6.47 -4.16
CA LEU A 146 6.99 -7.58 -4.48
C LEU A 146 5.75 -7.09 -5.23
N TRP A 147 5.26 -7.91 -6.14
CA TRP A 147 4.06 -7.69 -6.92
C TRP A 147 3.04 -8.78 -6.61
N ASP A 148 1.81 -8.38 -6.32
CA ASP A 148 0.69 -9.27 -6.10
C ASP A 148 -0.55 -8.78 -6.86
N CYS A 149 -1.07 -9.61 -7.76
CA CYS A 149 -2.35 -9.36 -8.42
C CYS A 149 -3.21 -10.63 -8.41
N LEU A 150 -4.42 -10.53 -8.97
CA LEU A 150 -5.34 -11.68 -9.05
C LEU A 150 -4.83 -12.83 -9.93
N GLU A 151 -3.71 -12.67 -10.61
CA GLU A 151 -3.12 -13.67 -11.51
C GLU A 151 -1.72 -14.11 -11.11
N ARG A 152 -0.96 -13.26 -10.43
CA ARG A 152 0.46 -13.50 -10.22
C ARG A 152 0.93 -12.88 -8.91
N HIS A 153 1.76 -13.64 -8.22
CA HIS A 153 2.57 -13.18 -7.11
C HIS A 153 4.04 -13.35 -7.49
N THR A 154 4.85 -12.29 -7.45
CA THR A 154 6.26 -12.30 -7.86
C THR A 154 7.09 -11.33 -7.01
N CYS A 155 8.38 -11.62 -6.86
CA CYS A 155 9.38 -10.78 -6.19
C CYS A 155 10.50 -10.41 -7.18
N GLU A 156 11.28 -9.37 -6.89
CA GLU A 156 12.51 -9.06 -7.65
C GLU A 156 13.51 -10.22 -7.65
N CYS A 157 13.52 -11.02 -6.58
CA CYS A 157 14.37 -12.18 -6.43
C CYS A 157 14.05 -13.38 -7.35
N GLY A 158 12.86 -13.40 -7.97
CA GLY A 158 12.32 -14.58 -8.67
C GLY A 158 11.92 -15.77 -7.79
N GLY A 159 12.18 -15.74 -6.47
CA GLY A 159 11.88 -16.81 -5.51
C GLY A 159 10.41 -16.91 -5.06
N ALA A 160 9.60 -15.88 -5.31
CA ALA A 160 8.18 -15.90 -5.01
C ALA A 160 7.43 -16.74 -6.07
N THR A 161 7.31 -18.04 -5.84
CA THR A 161 6.38 -18.92 -6.57
C THR A 161 5.07 -19.00 -5.80
N ILE A 162 3.93 -18.86 -6.49
CA ILE A 162 2.60 -19.07 -5.91
C ILE A 162 2.54 -20.54 -5.43
N PRO A 163 2.40 -20.83 -4.12
CA PRO A 163 2.05 -22.18 -3.72
C PRO A 163 0.64 -22.47 -4.24
N GLU A 164 0.41 -23.62 -4.87
CA GLU A 164 -0.93 -24.06 -5.31
C GLU A 164 -1.94 -24.14 -4.14
N GLN A 165 -1.48 -24.01 -2.89
CA GLN A 165 -2.27 -24.20 -1.69
C GLN A 165 -2.34 -22.92 -0.85
N GLY A 166 -3.46 -22.23 -0.98
CA GLY A 166 -3.85 -21.10 -0.18
C GLY A 166 -5.14 -20.50 -0.72
N VAL A 167 -5.91 -19.77 0.10
CA VAL A 167 -7.09 -19.04 -0.37
C VAL A 167 -6.63 -18.00 -1.38
N ALA A 168 -6.68 -18.34 -2.67
CA ALA A 168 -6.34 -17.42 -3.73
C ALA A 168 -7.20 -16.18 -3.58
N ARG A 169 -6.59 -14.99 -3.52
CA ARG A 169 -7.32 -13.70 -3.51
C ARG A 169 -8.34 -13.60 -4.66
N ARG A 170 -8.08 -14.34 -5.73
CA ARG A 170 -8.98 -14.61 -6.86
C ARG A 170 -10.36 -15.14 -6.42
N GLY A 171 -10.43 -16.04 -5.44
CA GLY A 171 -11.68 -16.57 -4.89
C GLY A 171 -12.52 -15.52 -4.15
N PHE A 172 -11.88 -14.52 -3.53
CA PHE A 172 -12.56 -13.42 -2.83
C PHE A 172 -13.13 -12.36 -3.80
N HIS A 173 -12.48 -12.15 -4.94
CA HIS A 173 -12.94 -11.21 -5.97
C HIS A 173 -14.09 -11.78 -6.81
N GLY A 174 -14.07 -13.09 -7.10
CA GLY A 174 -15.09 -13.75 -7.91
C GLY A 174 -16.49 -13.83 -7.28
N GLN A 175 -16.62 -13.61 -5.97
CA GLN A 175 -17.91 -13.69 -5.25
C GLN A 175 -18.63 -12.34 -5.08
N THR A 176 -18.07 -11.24 -5.58
CA THR A 176 -18.58 -9.87 -5.31
C THR A 176 -18.76 -8.98 -6.55
N ALA A 177 -18.76 -9.55 -7.76
CA ALA A 177 -18.74 -8.81 -9.05
C ALA A 177 -19.70 -7.60 -9.11
N VAL A 178 -19.13 -6.41 -9.35
CA VAL A 178 -19.83 -5.19 -9.81
C VAL A 178 -19.03 -4.66 -11.00
N ASN A 179 -19.74 -4.27 -12.07
CA ASN A 179 -19.26 -4.15 -13.45
C ASN A 179 -17.95 -3.35 -13.70
N ASP A 180 -17.07 -3.96 -14.50
CA ASP A 180 -15.80 -3.44 -15.04
C ASP A 180 -16.00 -2.37 -16.12
N SER A 181 -16.29 -1.11 -15.75
CA SER A 181 -16.41 -0.04 -16.77
C SER A 181 -15.79 1.32 -16.40
N ALA A 182 -14.81 1.34 -15.49
CA ALA A 182 -13.95 2.52 -15.34
C ALA A 182 -12.55 2.12 -14.90
N ALA A 183 -11.54 2.52 -15.68
CA ALA A 183 -10.16 2.53 -15.22
C ALA A 183 -10.03 3.53 -14.06
N GLY A 184 -10.12 3.02 -12.84
CA GLY A 184 -9.97 3.78 -11.60
C GLY A 184 -8.53 4.23 -11.36
N PRO A 185 -8.29 5.11 -10.37
CA PRO A 185 -6.98 5.67 -10.07
C PRO A 185 -6.02 4.72 -9.33
N ILE A 186 -4.73 5.08 -9.24
CA ILE A 186 -3.65 4.39 -8.51
C ILE A 186 -3.64 4.87 -7.07
N TRP A 187 -3.43 3.92 -6.16
CA TRP A 187 -3.48 4.06 -4.72
C TRP A 187 -2.16 3.64 -4.13
N ILE A 188 -1.81 4.29 -3.02
CA ILE A 188 -0.74 3.87 -2.12
C ILE A 188 -1.37 3.82 -0.73
N GLY A 189 -1.55 2.62 -0.20
CA GLY A 189 -1.83 2.38 1.21
C GLY A 189 -0.61 2.76 2.04
N ALA A 190 -0.46 4.06 2.27
CA ALA A 190 0.35 4.61 3.32
C ALA A 190 -0.62 4.94 4.46
N SER A 191 -1.20 3.91 5.07
CA SER A 191 -2.07 4.15 6.21
C SER A 191 -1.19 4.71 7.33
N ASP A 192 -1.44 5.95 7.74
CA ASP A 192 -1.11 6.41 9.09
C ASP A 192 -2.41 6.24 9.86
N GLY A 193 -2.48 5.17 10.65
CA GLY A 193 -3.61 4.96 11.55
C GLY A 193 -3.48 5.97 12.67
N ALA A 194 -4.54 6.75 12.84
CA ALA A 194 -4.85 7.36 14.13
C ALA A 194 -4.88 6.28 15.22
#